data_AF-A0A971LB97-F1
#
_entry.id   AF-A0A971LB97-F1
#
_cell.length_a   1.000
_cell.length_b   1.000
_cell.length_c   1.000
_cell.angle_alpha   90.00
_cell.angle_beta   90.00
_cell.angle_gamma   90.00
#
_symmetry.space_group_name_H-M   'P 1'
#
loop_
_entity.id
_entity.type
_entity.pdbx_description
1 polymer ?
#
loop_
_entity_poly.entity_id
_entity_poly.type
_entity_poly.pdbx_seq_one_letter_code
_entity_poly.pdbx_strand_id
1 'polypeptide(L)'
;MYCLTHTVAGGMTAGRLGHPVAAFFGGVISHLILDAVPHHDYKRIVLGVFDILLALGCLVFALWRPGFFPPAFAWGGLGGALPDLELVLRYLPGKDRPRFFPSHSGLVPHNRLAWPAGFWVQVAVVLAVSGLWYFF
;
A
#
# COMPACT_ATOMS: atom_id res chain seq x y z
N MET A 1 0.97 6.76 1.98
CA MET A 1 -0.40 6.83 1.41
C MET A 1 -1.32 5.97 2.26
N TYR A 2 -2.54 5.68 1.81
CA TYR A 2 -3.37 4.66 2.43
C TYR A 2 -2.82 3.26 2.15
N CYS A 3 -2.94 2.37 3.13
CA CYS A 3 -2.51 0.98 3.07
C CYS A 3 -3.19 0.24 1.91
N LEU A 4 -4.47 0.52 1.66
CA LEU A 4 -5.17 -0.02 0.49
C LEU A 4 -4.49 0.39 -0.82
N THR A 5 -4.08 1.65 -0.97
CA THR A 5 -3.41 2.13 -2.18
C THR A 5 -2.09 1.42 -2.41
N HIS A 6 -1.28 1.24 -1.37
CA HIS A 6 -0.03 0.49 -1.48
C HIS A 6 -0.25 -0.99 -1.79
N THR A 7 -1.26 -1.60 -1.18
CA THR A 7 -1.64 -3.00 -1.42
C THR A 7 -2.04 -3.22 -2.88
N VAL A 8 -2.93 -2.38 -3.38
CA VAL A 8 -3.42 -2.49 -4.76
C VAL A 8 -2.31 -2.20 -5.76
N ALA A 9 -1.52 -1.15 -5.53
CA ALA A 9 -0.42 -0.81 -6.42
C ALA A 9 0.67 -1.88 -6.45
N GLY A 10 1.10 -2.39 -5.30
CA GLY A 10 2.09 -3.47 -5.22
C GLY A 10 1.58 -4.76 -5.89
N GLY A 11 0.33 -5.14 -5.64
CA GLY A 11 -0.29 -6.30 -6.27
C GLY A 11 -0.44 -6.14 -7.79
N MET A 12 -0.90 -4.97 -8.24
CA MET A 12 -1.16 -4.72 -9.66
C MET A 12 0.10 -4.43 -10.48
N THR A 13 1.21 -4.03 -9.85
CA THR A 13 2.48 -3.79 -10.56
C THR A 13 3.40 -5.00 -10.40
N ALA A 14 3.98 -5.17 -9.22
CA ALA A 14 4.97 -6.20 -8.92
C ALA A 14 4.39 -7.63 -8.96
N GLY A 15 3.09 -7.79 -8.73
CA GLY A 15 2.42 -9.09 -8.84
C GLY A 15 2.48 -9.75 -10.22
N ARG A 16 2.84 -9.02 -11.27
CA ARG A 16 3.09 -9.57 -12.61
C ARG A 16 4.40 -10.35 -12.75
N LEU A 17 5.34 -10.17 -11.83
CA LEU A 17 6.69 -10.73 -11.96
C LEU A 17 6.75 -12.26 -11.91
N GLY A 18 5.63 -12.95 -11.67
CA GLY A 18 5.52 -14.42 -11.66
C GLY A 18 6.27 -15.12 -10.51
N HIS A 19 7.13 -14.40 -9.79
CA HIS A 19 7.95 -14.90 -8.69
C HIS A 19 7.55 -14.23 -7.37
N PRO A 20 7.15 -14.99 -6.33
CA PRO A 20 6.57 -14.44 -5.10
C PRO A 20 7.52 -13.49 -4.35
N VAL A 21 8.81 -13.83 -4.28
CA VAL A 21 9.81 -12.98 -3.61
C VAL A 21 10.05 -11.69 -4.39
N ALA A 22 10.07 -11.75 -5.71
CA ALA A 22 10.29 -10.57 -6.55
C ALA A 22 9.07 -9.64 -6.49
N ALA A 23 7.86 -10.23 -6.51
CA ALA A 23 6.62 -9.50 -6.30
C ALA A 23 6.61 -8.80 -4.94
N PHE A 24 6.96 -9.49 -3.87
CA PHE A 24 7.02 -8.92 -2.52
C PHE A 24 7.97 -7.71 -2.44
N PHE A 25 9.23 -7.86 -2.86
CA PHE A 25 10.17 -6.74 -2.82
C PHE A 25 9.80 -5.63 -3.80
N GLY A 26 9.23 -5.95 -4.96
CA GLY A 26 8.66 -4.96 -5.87
C GLY A 26 7.51 -4.18 -5.22
N GLY A 27 6.68 -4.85 -4.41
CA GLY A 27 5.65 -4.22 -3.58
C GLY A 27 6.25 -3.24 -2.56
N VAL A 28 7.30 -3.65 -1.85
CA VAL A 28 8.02 -2.78 -0.89
C VAL A 28 8.61 -1.55 -1.58
N ILE A 29 9.22 -1.73 -2.77
CA ILE A 29 9.75 -0.63 -3.57
C ILE A 29 8.61 0.30 -4.03
N SER A 30 7.48 -0.26 -4.48
CA SER A 30 6.32 0.53 -4.87
C SER A 30 5.78 1.36 -3.72
N HIS A 31 5.78 0.83 -2.49
CA HIS A 31 5.39 1.57 -1.30
C HIS A 31 6.29 2.80 -1.11
N LEU A 32 7.61 2.60 -1.13
CA LEU A 32 8.59 3.68 -0.97
C LEU A 32 8.40 4.80 -2.01
N ILE A 33 8.18 4.42 -3.27
CA ILE A 33 7.95 5.38 -4.36
C ILE A 33 6.64 6.16 -4.14
N LEU A 34 5.57 5.45 -3.77
CA LEU A 34 4.26 6.06 -3.60
C LEU A 34 4.17 6.99 -2.39
N ASP A 35 4.94 6.74 -1.34
CA ASP A 35 5.01 7.65 -0.20
C ASP A 35 5.64 9.00 -0.53
N ALA A 36 6.53 9.06 -1.53
CA ALA A 36 7.08 10.32 -2.00
C ALA A 36 6.06 11.16 -2.79
N VAL A 37 5.01 10.53 -3.32
CA VAL A 37 3.95 11.21 -4.08
C VAL A 37 3.05 11.97 -3.11
N PRO A 38 2.75 13.26 -3.35
CA PRO A 38 1.96 14.05 -2.42
C PRO A 38 0.56 13.45 -2.17
N HIS A 39 0.24 13.16 -0.91
CA HIS A 39 -0.99 12.43 -0.56
C HIS A 39 -1.63 12.93 0.74
N HIS A 40 -2.87 12.49 0.99
CA HIS A 40 -3.59 12.77 2.23
C HIS A 40 -3.42 11.62 3.22
N ASP A 41 -3.17 11.94 4.49
CA ASP A 41 -3.13 10.98 5.60
C ASP A 41 -4.40 11.07 6.44
N TYR A 42 -4.93 9.93 6.90
CA TYR A 42 -6.06 9.91 7.82
C TYR A 42 -5.72 10.57 9.17
N LYS A 43 -6.66 11.36 9.70
CA LYS A 43 -6.53 12.02 11.02
C LYS A 43 -7.14 11.22 12.17
N ARG A 44 -7.89 10.15 11.87
CA ARG A 44 -8.65 9.35 12.84
C ARG A 44 -8.29 7.88 12.71
N ILE A 45 -7.98 7.23 13.83
CA ILE A 45 -7.57 5.82 13.86
C ILE A 45 -8.60 4.88 13.24
N VAL A 46 -9.91 5.15 13.43
CA VAL A 46 -10.99 4.34 12.86
C VAL A 46 -10.93 4.25 11.34
N LEU A 47 -10.48 5.32 10.66
CA LEU A 47 -10.31 5.32 9.21
C LEU A 47 -9.10 4.48 8.78
N GLY A 48 -8.00 4.52 9.55
CA GLY A 48 -6.84 3.67 9.30
C GLY A 48 -7.13 2.18 9.54
N VAL A 49 -7.91 1.85 10.58
CA VAL A 49 -8.37 0.46 10.79
C VAL A 49 -9.24 -0.01 9.63
N PHE A 50 -10.18 0.82 9.19
CA PHE A 50 -11.03 0.50 8.04
C PHE A 50 -10.21 0.30 6.76
N ASP A 51 -9.22 1.15 6.51
CA ASP A 51 -8.30 1.05 5.38
C ASP A 51 -7.49 -0.26 5.37
N ILE A 52 -6.95 -0.68 6.52
CA ILE A 52 -6.25 -1.97 6.67
C ILE A 52 -7.20 -3.14 6.43
N LEU A 53 -8.44 -3.08 6.93
CA LEU A 53 -9.42 -4.13 6.70
C LEU A 53 -9.76 -4.25 5.20
N LEU A 54 -9.85 -3.13 4.48
CA LEU A 54 -10.02 -3.14 3.02
C LEU A 54 -8.81 -3.74 2.31
N ALA A 55 -7.58 -3.36 2.71
CA ALA A 55 -6.35 -3.92 2.17
C ALA A 55 -6.28 -5.44 2.37
N LEU A 56 -6.57 -5.94 3.57
CA LEU A 56 -6.67 -7.36 3.86
C LEU A 56 -7.76 -8.05 3.04
N GLY A 57 -8.93 -7.41 2.91
CA GLY A 57 -10.02 -7.88 2.06
C GLY A 57 -9.58 -8.07 0.60
N CYS A 58 -8.82 -7.13 0.05
CA CYS A 58 -8.25 -7.23 -1.30
C CYS A 58 -7.28 -8.42 -1.43
N LEU A 59 -6.39 -8.62 -0.45
CA LEU A 59 -5.46 -9.76 -0.46
C LEU A 59 -6.20 -11.11 -0.37
N VAL A 60 -7.16 -11.23 0.54
CA VAL A 60 -7.99 -12.43 0.67
C VAL A 60 -8.80 -12.68 -0.60
N PHE A 61 -9.39 -11.64 -1.18
CA PHE A 61 -10.13 -11.75 -2.44
C PHE A 61 -9.24 -12.23 -3.59
N ALA A 62 -8.02 -11.69 -3.72
CA ALA A 62 -7.07 -12.13 -4.74
C ALA A 62 -6.69 -13.61 -4.58
N LEU A 63 -6.43 -14.06 -3.35
CA LEU A 63 -6.15 -15.46 -3.05
C LEU A 63 -7.35 -16.38 -3.36
N TRP A 64 -8.58 -15.90 -3.14
CA TRP A 64 -9.80 -16.66 -3.43
C TRP A 64 -10.19 -16.66 -4.91
N ARG A 65 -9.64 -15.73 -5.70
CA ARG A 65 -9.94 -15.55 -7.14
C ARG A 65 -8.68 -15.66 -8.00
N PRO A 66 -8.00 -16.82 -8.01
CA PRO A 66 -6.75 -17.01 -8.76
C PRO A 66 -6.91 -16.84 -10.28
N GLY A 67 -8.14 -16.96 -10.82
CA GLY A 67 -8.43 -16.71 -12.22
C GLY A 67 -8.42 -15.22 -12.62
N PHE A 68 -8.54 -14.31 -11.65
CA PHE A 68 -8.44 -12.86 -11.88
C PHE A 68 -7.09 -12.30 -11.43
N PHE A 69 -6.50 -12.89 -10.38
CA PHE A 69 -5.25 -12.44 -9.79
C PHE A 69 -4.29 -13.63 -9.64
N PRO A 70 -3.13 -13.63 -10.29
CA PRO A 70 -2.13 -14.67 -10.08
C PRO A 70 -1.65 -14.67 -8.62
N PRO A 71 -1.15 -15.79 -8.09
CA PRO A 71 -0.69 -15.87 -6.70
C PRO A 71 0.36 -14.81 -6.32
N ALA A 72 1.19 -14.38 -7.28
CA ALA A 72 2.17 -13.31 -7.10
C ALA A 72 1.54 -11.94 -6.78
N PHE A 73 0.28 -11.68 -7.16
CA PHE A 73 -0.46 -10.48 -6.76
C PHE A 73 -0.50 -10.33 -5.25
N ALA A 74 -0.85 -11.40 -4.52
CA ALA A 74 -0.96 -11.34 -3.07
C ALA A 74 0.39 -11.02 -2.42
N TRP A 75 1.49 -11.51 -2.98
CA TRP A 75 2.84 -11.19 -2.51
C TRP A 75 3.22 -9.74 -2.79
N GLY A 76 2.92 -9.22 -3.99
CA GLY A 76 3.15 -7.82 -4.31
C GLY A 76 2.33 -6.88 -3.42
N GLY A 77 1.05 -7.20 -3.22
CA GLY A 77 0.19 -6.42 -2.35
C GLY A 77 0.62 -6.49 -0.88
N LEU A 78 1.00 -7.67 -0.40
CA LEU A 78 1.54 -7.83 0.95
C LEU A 78 2.82 -7.00 1.14
N GLY A 79 3.73 -7.02 0.17
CA GLY A 79 4.94 -6.20 0.19
C GLY A 79 4.66 -4.70 0.23
N GLY A 80 3.63 -4.26 -0.51
CA GLY A 80 3.16 -2.87 -0.46
C GLY A 80 2.52 -2.49 0.88
N ALA A 81 1.77 -3.40 1.50
CA ALA A 81 1.04 -3.15 2.75
C ALA A 81 1.93 -3.24 3.99
N LEU A 82 2.93 -4.13 3.99
CA LEU A 82 3.68 -4.50 5.19
C LEU A 82 4.36 -3.31 5.90
N PRO A 83 4.98 -2.34 5.18
CA PRO A 83 5.57 -1.18 5.83
C PRO A 83 4.59 -0.39 6.71
N ASP A 84 3.31 -0.28 6.31
CA ASP A 84 2.29 0.46 7.08
C ASP A 84 1.96 -0.14 8.45
N LEU A 85 2.29 -1.42 8.68
CA LEU A 85 2.13 -2.03 10.00
C LEU A 85 2.95 -1.29 11.06
N GLU A 86 4.05 -0.65 10.68
CA GLU A 86 4.85 0.20 11.58
C GLU A 86 4.02 1.36 12.17
N LEU A 87 3.11 1.95 11.38
CA LEU A 87 2.20 2.99 11.84
C LEU A 87 1.13 2.44 12.79
N VAL A 88 0.64 1.22 12.57
CA VAL A 88 -0.33 0.55 13.45
C VAL A 88 0.27 0.26 14.82
N LEU A 89 1.53 -0.21 14.83
CA LEU A 89 2.24 -0.53 16.06
C LEU A 89 2.43 0.68 17.00
N ARG A 90 2.30 1.91 16.49
CA ARG A 90 2.30 3.14 17.30
C ARG A 90 1.05 3.31 18.15
N TYR A 91 -0.09 2.79 17.69
CA TYR A 91 -1.35 2.92 18.42
C TYR A 91 -1.50 1.89 19.55
N LEU A 92 -0.55 0.97 19.70
CA LEU A 92 -0.50 0.06 20.84
C LEU A 92 -0.03 0.81 22.10
N PRO A 93 -0.75 0.68 23.24
CA PRO A 93 -0.41 1.39 24.47
C PRO A 93 1.04 1.15 24.94
N GLY A 94 1.71 2.21 25.38
CA GLY A 94 2.94 2.14 26.16
C GLY A 94 4.25 1.97 25.38
N LYS A 95 4.30 2.19 24.05
CA LYS A 95 5.56 2.19 23.30
C LYS A 95 5.60 3.27 22.22
N ASP A 96 6.41 4.31 22.44
CA ASP A 96 6.97 5.10 21.35
C ASP A 96 7.98 4.21 20.60
N ARG A 97 7.51 3.53 19.56
CA ARG A 97 8.36 2.66 18.75
C ARG A 97 9.13 3.47 17.70
N PRO A 98 10.44 3.22 17.53
CA PRO A 98 11.22 3.84 16.47
C PRO A 98 10.66 3.46 15.08
N ARG A 99 10.75 4.42 14.15
CA ARG A 99 10.39 4.23 12.74
C ARG A 99 11.64 3.90 11.94
N PHE A 100 11.65 2.74 11.31
CA PHE A 100 12.77 2.20 10.55
C PHE A 100 12.54 2.28 9.04
N PHE A 101 11.28 2.18 8.58
CA PHE A 101 11.04 2.22 7.14
C PHE A 101 11.44 3.59 6.58
N PRO A 102 12.13 3.69 5.41
CA PRO A 102 12.73 4.95 4.98
C PRO A 102 11.75 6.12 4.83
N SER A 103 10.52 5.88 4.33
CA SER A 103 9.49 6.93 4.25
C SER A 103 8.92 7.32 5.62
N HIS A 104 8.92 6.41 6.59
CA HIS A 104 8.44 6.68 7.94
C HIS A 104 9.48 7.36 8.83
N SER A 105 10.77 7.13 8.59
CA SER A 105 11.88 7.70 9.35
C SER A 105 12.21 9.15 8.96
N GLY A 106 11.66 9.65 7.85
CA GLY A 106 11.93 10.98 7.32
C GLY A 106 13.10 11.04 6.33
N LEU A 107 13.62 9.88 5.89
CA LEU A 107 14.65 9.80 4.85
C LEU A 107 14.11 10.14 3.46
N VAL A 108 12.81 9.91 3.24
CA VAL A 108 12.11 10.25 1.99
C VAL A 108 11.16 11.43 2.24
N PRO A 109 11.02 12.37 1.27
CA PRO A 109 10.07 13.46 1.40
C PRO A 109 8.64 12.96 1.63
N HIS A 110 8.01 13.39 2.73
CA HIS A 110 6.61 13.08 3.04
C HIS A 110 5.73 14.29 2.76
N ASN A 111 5.41 14.51 1.49
CA ASN A 111 4.63 15.67 1.07
C ASN A 111 3.14 15.41 1.29
N ARG A 112 2.50 16.21 2.16
CA ARG A 112 1.06 16.07 2.44
C ARG A 112 0.23 17.04 1.63
N LEU A 113 -0.83 16.54 1.00
CA LEU A 113 -1.89 17.36 0.41
C LEU A 113 -3.10 17.38 1.34
N ALA A 114 -3.77 18.53 1.39
CA ALA A 114 -5.03 18.66 2.11
C ALA A 114 -6.12 17.80 1.46
N TRP A 115 -7.11 17.43 2.27
CA TRP A 115 -8.36 16.89 1.77
C TRP A 115 -9.10 17.97 0.93
N PRO A 116 -9.67 17.64 -0.25
CA PRO A 116 -9.76 16.30 -0.86
C PRO A 116 -8.65 16.00 -1.89
N ALA A 117 -7.76 16.95 -2.20
CA ALA A 117 -6.76 16.79 -3.28
C ALA A 117 -5.88 15.55 -3.10
N GLY A 118 -5.33 15.34 -1.89
CA GLY A 118 -4.48 14.19 -1.61
C GLY A 118 -5.20 12.84 -1.62
N PHE A 119 -6.53 12.82 -1.54
CA PHE A 119 -7.32 11.61 -1.73
C PHE A 119 -7.49 11.31 -3.22
N TRP A 120 -7.79 12.32 -4.04
CA TRP A 120 -7.93 12.14 -5.48
C TRP A 120 -6.64 11.68 -6.16
N VAL A 121 -5.47 12.08 -5.64
CA VAL A 121 -4.19 11.53 -6.10
C VAL A 121 -4.13 10.01 -5.90
N GLN A 122 -4.58 9.52 -4.75
CA GLN A 122 -4.58 8.08 -4.45
C GLN A 122 -5.59 7.32 -5.33
N VAL A 123 -6.76 7.91 -5.60
CA VAL A 123 -7.72 7.37 -6.58
C VAL A 123 -7.09 7.29 -7.97
N ALA A 124 -6.40 8.34 -8.42
CA ALA A 124 -5.72 8.36 -9.72
C ALA A 124 -4.62 7.29 -9.81
N VAL A 125 -3.85 7.09 -8.75
CA VAL A 125 -2.85 6.00 -8.66
C VAL A 125 -3.52 4.64 -8.82
N VAL A 126 -4.59 4.36 -8.07
CA VAL A 126 -5.33 3.08 -8.15
C VAL A 126 -5.89 2.86 -9.54
N LEU A 127 -6.48 3.88 -10.17
CA LEU A 127 -6.98 3.79 -11.53
C LEU A 127 -5.87 3.53 -12.55
N ALA A 128 -4.72 4.21 -12.41
CA ALA A 128 -3.59 4.04 -13.30
C ALA A 128 -3.02 2.61 -13.24
N VAL A 129 -2.78 2.07 -12.04
CA VAL A 129 -2.28 0.70 -11.88
C VAL A 129 -3.32 -0.36 -12.28
N SER A 130 -4.61 -0.07 -12.11
CA SER A 130 -5.70 -0.93 -12.59
C SER A 130 -5.78 -0.94 -14.13
N GLY A 131 -5.59 0.22 -14.76
CA GLY A 131 -5.52 0.33 -16.22
C GLY A 131 -4.33 -0.45 -16.77
N LEU A 132 -3.14 -0.24 -16.20
CA LEU A 132 -1.96 -1.07 -16.53
C LEU A 132 -2.25 -2.55 -16.31
N TRP A 133 -3.07 -2.90 -15.31
CA TRP A 133 -3.45 -4.29 -15.07
C TRP A 133 -4.29 -4.92 -16.16
N TYR A 134 -5.15 -4.14 -16.81
CA TYR A 134 -6.04 -4.66 -17.82
C TYR A 134 -5.39 -4.72 -19.21
N PHE A 135 -4.50 -3.79 -19.52
CA PHE A 135 -3.91 -3.65 -20.86
C PHE A 135 -2.61 -4.44 -21.08
N PHE A 136 -1.93 -4.89 -20.02
CA PHE A 136 -0.66 -5.61 -20.07
C PHE A 136 -0.70 -6.87 -19.22
#